data_AF-A0A4Q9LCQ7-F1
#
_entry.id   AF-A0A4Q9LCQ7-F1
#
_cell.length_a   1.000
_cell.length_b   1.000
_cell.length_c   1.000
_cell.angle_alpha   90.00
_cell.angle_beta   90.00
_cell.angle_gamma   90.00
#
_symmetry.space_group_name_H-M   'P 1'
#
loop_
_entity.id
_entity.type
_entity.pdbx_description
1 polymer ?
#
loop_
_entity_poly.entity_id
_entity_poly.type
_entity_poly.pdbx_seq_one_letter_code
_entity_poly.pdbx_strand_id
1 'polypeptide(L)'
;MFIYIFIFVAIFLSKNKFTNIPEDSLIEQSMYMSISYNLVVNNNIVEKYLEELNSKIDSNKKNQIVKISSFYFREIQDYTDKSSHEFLIYYTTLICYIIYYNDNCSENYKKFKPELLFNLIAFGRFVEMYKTNNDISSIVKVVFSKFVANTIYCITKGKDYNMLKKGDLGISTAIEESLKQNNQIDEKVLVYSKRLVSDFDREDFANTGALLSNATMEFLFGFFSILKAKFFQQQKFENTKSLLNSNHNKSIKLYSKCIEQNVRALYEDLDAKLNDTHYKKAMAYISEQLIYRVLKDNSTFDKIYEISKKTISFHIKQQDSNFCQVFIELFCEEAVLNQIRALYDFLTAEVKEEWHKYLSAVLSLKTFCLKKEITDKKTMIKKIVELLFLADVLKKEFEKVEYVEKIKNQRKTFIDILKTIFEQRKIEYDKNTQGDSLDCIKVPKTANLIEIYCFIRLFFNDDYKKHLATQINQNLKQKLNIIGENFNQIKIKTDVKIRNNRPDIFILDKKKNNITLIKVGITSLDSLQIVETEKLRKYDLLAHELGLIYKCSVEIIPYVM
;
A
#
# COMPACT_ATOMS: atom_id res chain seq x y z
N MET A 1 -10.57 27.51 16.73
CA MET A 1 -9.25 27.82 16.14
C MET A 1 -8.23 27.02 16.88
N PHE A 2 -8.45 25.76 16.65
CA PHE A 2 -8.29 24.61 17.48
C PHE A 2 -7.93 23.60 16.33
N ILE A 3 -7.66 22.33 16.58
CA ILE A 3 -8.16 21.29 15.70
C ILE A 3 -7.13 21.07 14.54
N TYR A 4 -5.89 20.55 14.75
CA TYR A 4 -5.12 20.02 13.59
C TYR A 4 -4.21 18.78 13.79
N ILE A 5 -4.07 18.23 15.00
CA ILE A 5 -3.71 16.80 15.16
C ILE A 5 -4.94 15.91 15.10
N PHE A 6 -6.06 16.48 15.48
CA PHE A 6 -7.27 15.78 15.78
C PHE A 6 -8.01 15.18 14.51
N ILE A 7 -7.53 15.48 13.29
CA ILE A 7 -8.37 15.45 12.08
C ILE A 7 -7.94 14.29 11.28
N PHE A 8 -6.70 13.89 11.51
CA PHE A 8 -5.95 12.74 11.07
C PHE A 8 -6.46 11.45 11.72
N VAL A 9 -7.16 11.53 12.85
CA VAL A 9 -7.71 10.35 13.54
C VAL A 9 -9.13 10.02 13.10
N ALA A 10 -9.97 11.03 12.84
CA ALA A 10 -11.30 10.89 12.26
C ALA A 10 -11.33 10.11 10.93
N ILE A 11 -10.14 9.91 10.36
CA ILE A 11 -9.87 9.54 8.98
C ILE A 11 -9.83 8.04 8.77
N PHE A 12 -9.70 7.20 9.81
CA PHE A 12 -9.26 5.82 9.57
C PHE A 12 -10.28 4.70 9.70
N LEU A 13 -11.48 4.91 10.25
CA LEU A 13 -12.47 3.82 10.31
C LEU A 13 -13.93 4.25 10.15
N SER A 14 -14.56 3.55 9.20
CA SER A 14 -15.98 3.21 9.17
C SER A 14 -16.48 2.72 10.54
N LYS A 15 -17.80 2.70 10.74
CA LYS A 15 -18.51 2.14 11.91
C LYS A 15 -18.18 0.66 12.28
N ASN A 16 -17.18 0.02 11.67
CA ASN A 16 -16.79 -1.34 11.96
C ASN A 16 -15.72 -1.41 13.08
N LYS A 17 -16.07 -2.18 14.12
CA LYS A 17 -15.30 -2.47 15.33
C LYS A 17 -13.78 -2.49 15.12
N PHE A 18 -13.08 -1.68 15.91
CA PHE A 18 -11.62 -1.70 16.12
C PHE A 18 -11.15 -3.13 16.48
N THR A 19 -10.54 -3.83 15.53
CA THR A 19 -9.74 -5.03 15.84
C THR A 19 -8.28 -4.93 15.40
N ASN A 20 -7.91 -4.06 14.46
CA ASN A 20 -6.54 -4.02 13.92
C ASN A 20 -5.86 -2.63 14.04
N ILE A 21 -4.54 -2.69 14.21
CA ILE A 21 -3.54 -1.61 14.39
C ILE A 21 -3.65 -0.58 13.25
N PRO A 22 -3.34 0.72 13.46
CA PRO A 22 -3.27 1.70 12.39
C PRO A 22 -2.03 1.46 11.52
N GLU A 23 -2.09 0.41 10.70
CA GLU A 23 -1.19 0.20 9.57
C GLU A 23 -1.58 1.17 8.44
N ASP A 24 -0.59 1.62 7.66
CA ASP A 24 -0.83 2.45 6.50
C ASP A 24 -1.88 1.82 5.56
N SER A 25 -2.88 2.61 5.14
CA SER A 25 -3.97 2.11 4.30
C SER A 25 -3.54 1.69 2.89
N LEU A 26 -2.33 2.09 2.45
CA LEU A 26 -1.70 1.63 1.22
C LEU A 26 -0.66 0.52 1.47
N ILE A 27 -0.61 -0.07 2.67
CA ILE A 27 0.15 -1.27 2.99
C ILE A 27 -0.82 -2.37 3.44
N GLU A 28 -0.73 -3.55 2.82
CA GLU A 28 -1.50 -4.73 3.24
C GLU A 28 -0.54 -5.91 3.39
N GLN A 29 -0.54 -6.63 4.52
CA GLN A 29 0.27 -7.85 4.71
C GLN A 29 1.77 -7.68 4.38
N SER A 30 2.41 -6.59 4.81
CA SER A 30 3.83 -6.27 4.51
C SER A 30 4.15 -6.01 3.03
N MET A 31 3.16 -5.64 2.22
CA MET A 31 3.32 -5.22 0.83
C MET A 31 3.64 -3.73 0.71
N TYR A 32 4.91 -3.41 0.45
CA TYR A 32 5.38 -2.02 0.33
C TYR A 32 6.38 -1.85 -0.82
N MET A 33 6.55 -0.61 -1.27
CA MET A 33 7.61 -0.30 -2.23
C MET A 33 8.99 -0.32 -1.55
N SER A 34 9.96 -0.91 -2.22
CA SER A 34 11.33 -1.04 -1.73
C SER A 34 12.27 -0.65 -2.87
N ILE A 35 12.79 0.57 -2.80
CA ILE A 35 13.54 1.19 -3.89
C ILE A 35 15.00 1.37 -3.47
N SER A 36 15.94 0.99 -4.34
CA SER A 36 17.36 1.22 -4.06
C SER A 36 17.68 2.71 -4.10
N TYR A 37 18.57 3.15 -3.22
CA TYR A 37 19.05 4.51 -3.22
C TYR A 37 20.57 4.55 -3.33
N ASN A 38 21.09 5.64 -3.89
CA ASN A 38 22.53 5.88 -3.93
C ASN A 38 23.03 6.14 -2.52
N LEU A 39 24.00 5.33 -2.08
CA LEU A 39 24.62 5.47 -0.77
C LEU A 39 25.16 6.89 -0.64
N VAL A 40 24.52 7.67 0.24
CA VAL A 40 24.89 9.06 0.52
C VAL A 40 26.19 9.06 1.32
N VAL A 41 27.01 10.10 1.13
CA VAL A 41 28.16 10.37 2.02
C VAL A 41 27.64 10.41 3.46
N ASN A 42 28.38 9.78 4.38
CA ASN A 42 28.00 9.73 5.79
C ASN A 42 27.77 11.15 6.32
N ASN A 43 26.62 11.37 6.95
CA ASN A 43 26.32 12.63 7.61
C ASN A 43 26.85 12.57 9.05
N ASN A 44 27.85 13.40 9.36
CA ASN A 44 28.48 13.47 10.68
C ASN A 44 27.48 13.76 11.82
N ILE A 45 26.38 14.48 11.52
CA ILE A 45 25.33 14.77 12.51
C ILE A 45 24.52 13.51 12.83
N VAL A 46 24.14 12.73 11.80
CA VAL A 46 23.47 11.43 11.98
C VAL A 46 24.37 10.47 12.76
N GLU A 47 25.67 10.43 12.42
CA GLU A 47 26.64 9.60 13.12
C GLU A 47 26.73 9.96 14.60
N LYS A 48 26.84 11.26 14.92
CA LYS A 48 26.84 11.76 16.29
C LYS A 48 25.56 11.34 17.05
N TYR A 49 24.38 11.54 16.48
CA TYR A 49 23.13 11.16 17.16
C TYR A 49 22.99 9.65 17.34
N LEU A 50 23.49 8.85 16.39
CA LEU A 50 23.50 7.39 16.54
C LEU A 50 24.45 6.94 17.66
N GLU A 51 25.62 7.57 17.81
CA GLU A 51 26.53 7.32 18.94
C GLU A 51 25.93 7.76 20.28
N GLU A 52 25.19 8.87 20.28
CA GLU A 52 24.43 9.32 21.45
C GLU A 52 23.39 8.26 21.84
N LEU A 53 22.65 7.70 20.89
CA LEU A 53 21.66 6.62 21.12
C LEU A 53 22.30 5.30 21.57
N ASN A 54 23.40 4.88 20.96
CA ASN A 54 24.11 3.66 21.33
C ASN A 54 25.59 3.73 20.98
N SER A 55 26.43 4.05 21.96
CA SER A 55 27.87 4.17 21.78
C SER A 55 28.59 2.82 21.59
N LYS A 56 27.88 1.69 21.73
CA LYS A 56 28.44 0.32 21.61
C LYS A 56 27.94 -0.41 20.36
N ILE A 57 27.27 0.29 19.44
CA ILE A 57 26.78 -0.29 18.20
C ILE A 57 27.94 -0.83 17.36
N ASP A 58 27.75 -2.00 16.73
CA ASP A 58 28.72 -2.56 15.80
C ASP A 58 29.02 -1.58 14.65
N SER A 59 30.31 -1.45 14.29
CA SER A 59 30.78 -0.47 13.31
C SER A 59 30.16 -0.64 11.91
N ASN A 60 29.95 -1.88 11.45
CA ASN A 60 29.32 -2.14 10.15
C ASN A 60 27.85 -1.76 10.20
N LYS A 61 27.14 -2.18 11.25
CA LYS A 61 25.72 -1.82 11.45
C LYS A 61 25.54 -0.31 11.58
N LYS A 62 26.41 0.36 12.34
CA LYS A 62 26.45 1.82 12.49
C LYS A 62 26.52 2.50 11.14
N ASN A 63 27.48 2.11 10.29
CA ASN A 63 27.66 2.70 8.97
C ASN A 63 26.42 2.53 8.07
N GLN A 64 25.77 1.36 8.13
CA GLN A 64 24.54 1.12 7.36
C GLN A 64 23.36 1.98 7.84
N ILE A 65 23.15 2.09 9.15
CA ILE A 65 22.09 2.94 9.73
C ILE A 65 22.35 4.41 9.42
N VAL A 66 23.61 4.87 9.54
CA VAL A 66 23.98 6.26 9.19
C VAL A 66 23.61 6.57 7.75
N LYS A 67 23.91 5.68 6.80
CA LYS A 67 23.61 5.90 5.38
C LYS A 67 22.11 6.00 5.10
N ILE A 68 21.31 5.07 5.63
CA ILE A 68 19.87 5.08 5.37
C ILE A 68 19.17 6.25 6.08
N SER A 69 19.56 6.59 7.31
CA SER A 69 19.06 7.77 8.01
C SER A 69 19.44 9.06 7.31
N SER A 70 20.68 9.17 6.80
CA SER A 70 21.13 10.32 6.02
C SER A 70 20.32 10.47 4.73
N PHE A 71 20.03 9.36 4.06
CA PHE A 71 19.18 9.35 2.88
C PHE A 71 17.76 9.85 3.20
N TYR A 72 17.08 9.24 4.18
CA TYR A 72 15.73 9.66 4.57
C TYR A 72 15.68 11.14 4.93
N PHE A 73 16.62 11.60 5.76
CA PHE A 73 16.66 13.00 6.16
C PHE A 73 16.89 13.94 4.97
N ARG A 74 17.81 13.62 4.05
CA ARG A 74 18.04 14.42 2.84
C ARG A 74 16.76 14.59 2.02
N GLU A 75 16.00 13.51 1.82
CA GLU A 75 14.73 13.60 1.08
C GLU A 75 13.66 14.37 1.88
N ILE A 76 13.67 14.30 3.22
CA ILE A 76 12.76 15.09 4.08
C ILE A 76 13.05 16.60 3.96
N GLN A 77 14.32 16.99 3.82
CA GLN A 77 14.72 18.40 3.72
C GLN A 77 14.13 19.11 2.50
N ASP A 78 13.87 18.39 1.42
CA ASP A 78 13.23 18.96 0.22
C ASP A 78 11.81 19.45 0.50
N TYR A 79 11.15 18.93 1.54
CA TYR A 79 9.77 19.26 1.88
C TYR A 79 9.65 20.16 3.11
N THR A 80 10.68 20.24 3.96
CA THR A 80 10.60 20.83 5.31
C THR A 80 11.47 22.06 5.48
N ASP A 81 11.06 22.98 6.34
CA ASP A 81 11.75 24.22 6.66
C ASP A 81 13.00 23.96 7.50
N LYS A 82 14.08 24.73 7.25
CA LYS A 82 15.34 24.63 8.02
C LYS A 82 15.16 24.72 9.54
N SER A 83 14.11 25.40 10.01
CA SER A 83 13.81 25.54 11.44
C SER A 83 13.34 24.24 12.14
N SER A 84 12.95 23.21 11.38
CA SER A 84 12.57 21.89 11.90
C SER A 84 13.70 20.86 11.73
N HIS A 85 14.73 21.17 10.93
CA HIS A 85 15.73 20.21 10.48
C HIS A 85 16.50 19.55 11.63
N GLU A 86 16.95 20.30 12.64
CA GLU A 86 17.70 19.75 13.78
C GLU A 86 16.91 18.67 14.54
N PHE A 87 15.63 18.96 14.82
CA PHE A 87 14.72 17.99 15.42
C PHE A 87 14.47 16.78 14.50
N LEU A 88 14.23 17.03 13.21
CA LEU A 88 13.88 15.98 12.26
C LEU A 88 15.05 15.04 11.94
N ILE A 89 16.29 15.51 11.90
CA ILE A 89 17.45 14.65 11.69
C ILE A 89 17.63 13.67 12.85
N TYR A 90 17.47 14.15 14.09
CA TYR A 90 17.58 13.29 15.27
C TYR A 90 16.42 12.29 15.28
N TYR A 91 15.18 12.78 15.13
CA TYR A 91 14.01 11.92 15.18
C TYR A 91 14.04 10.84 14.08
N THR A 92 14.41 11.22 12.85
CA THR A 92 14.59 10.26 11.74
C THR A 92 15.68 9.25 12.05
N THR A 93 16.80 9.67 12.66
CA THR A 93 17.88 8.77 13.10
C THR A 93 17.39 7.77 14.13
N LEU A 94 16.59 8.21 15.12
CA LEU A 94 15.97 7.32 16.12
C LEU A 94 15.02 6.30 15.48
N ILE A 95 14.16 6.74 14.56
CA ILE A 95 13.21 5.86 13.87
C ILE A 95 13.96 4.79 13.05
N CYS A 96 14.94 5.21 12.24
CA CYS A 96 15.77 4.27 11.49
C CYS A 96 16.57 3.35 12.40
N TYR A 97 17.12 3.85 13.51
CA TYR A 97 17.82 3.02 14.49
C TYR A 97 16.91 1.90 14.99
N ILE A 98 15.68 2.20 15.42
CA ILE A 98 14.75 1.19 15.92
C ILE A 98 14.34 0.20 14.82
N ILE A 99 13.98 0.69 13.62
CA ILE A 99 13.55 -0.15 12.50
C ILE A 99 14.63 -1.13 12.07
N TYR A 100 15.87 -0.65 11.94
CA TYR A 100 16.96 -1.42 11.34
C TYR A 100 17.94 -2.02 12.37
N TYR A 101 17.68 -1.89 13.67
CA TYR A 101 18.58 -2.40 14.72
C TYR A 101 18.79 -3.92 14.61
N ASN A 102 17.70 -4.67 14.45
CA ASN A 102 17.72 -6.13 14.34
C ASN A 102 17.89 -6.63 12.92
N ASP A 103 17.99 -5.73 11.93
CA ASP A 103 18.14 -6.15 10.56
C ASP A 103 19.53 -6.75 10.35
N ASN A 104 19.56 -7.99 9.92
CA ASN A 104 20.80 -8.71 9.60
C ASN A 104 20.98 -8.85 8.09
N CYS A 105 20.01 -8.40 7.29
CA CYS A 105 20.09 -8.43 5.84
C CYS A 105 20.74 -7.16 5.32
N SER A 106 21.99 -7.29 4.84
CA SER A 106 22.74 -6.15 4.27
C SER A 106 22.05 -5.47 3.08
N GLU A 107 21.12 -6.17 2.40
CA GLU A 107 20.35 -5.59 1.28
C GLU A 107 19.25 -4.64 1.74
N ASN A 108 18.64 -4.86 2.89
CA ASN A 108 17.55 -4.02 3.39
C ASN A 108 18.03 -2.60 3.68
N TYR A 109 19.28 -2.43 4.09
CA TYR A 109 19.90 -1.12 4.27
C TYR A 109 20.13 -0.37 2.96
N LYS A 110 20.14 -1.05 1.81
CA LYS A 110 20.35 -0.45 0.48
C LYS A 110 19.05 -0.02 -0.19
N LYS A 111 17.90 -0.22 0.48
CA LYS A 111 16.58 0.12 -0.05
C LYS A 111 15.80 0.95 0.97
N PHE A 112 15.13 1.98 0.49
CA PHE A 112 14.20 2.76 1.32
C PHE A 112 12.75 2.39 0.99
N LYS A 113 11.87 2.65 1.95
CA LYS A 113 10.42 2.55 1.82
C LYS A 113 9.82 3.94 1.55
N PRO A 114 9.24 4.19 0.36
CA PRO A 114 8.56 5.45 0.04
C PRO A 114 7.39 5.77 0.97
N GLU A 115 6.63 4.78 1.43
CA GLU A 115 5.51 4.97 2.36
C GLU A 115 5.98 5.50 3.72
N LEU A 116 7.10 4.97 4.25
CA LEU A 116 7.73 5.50 5.46
C LEU A 116 8.26 6.93 5.22
N LEU A 117 8.87 7.19 4.06
CA LEU A 117 9.35 8.53 3.70
C LEU A 117 8.20 9.54 3.66
N PHE A 118 7.07 9.18 3.04
CA PHE A 118 5.87 10.01 3.01
C PHE A 118 5.40 10.37 4.42
N ASN A 119 5.30 9.37 5.30
CA ASN A 119 4.82 9.57 6.67
C ASN A 119 5.81 10.39 7.53
N LEU A 120 7.13 10.25 7.32
CA LEU A 120 8.15 11.10 7.95
C LEU A 120 8.10 12.55 7.46
N ILE A 121 7.92 12.76 6.14
CA ILE A 121 7.71 14.10 5.56
C ILE A 121 6.45 14.73 6.14
N ALA A 122 5.34 13.98 6.14
CA ALA A 122 4.07 14.44 6.69
C ALA A 122 4.20 14.80 8.18
N PHE A 123 4.97 14.02 8.95
CA PHE A 123 5.28 14.33 10.35
C PHE A 123 6.05 15.63 10.48
N GLY A 124 7.09 15.84 9.68
CA GLY A 124 7.88 17.08 9.69
C GLY A 124 7.07 18.32 9.33
N ARG A 125 6.30 18.25 8.24
CA ARG A 125 5.36 19.31 7.84
C ARG A 125 4.32 19.57 8.93
N PHE A 126 3.82 18.52 9.57
CA PHE A 126 2.88 18.65 10.66
C PHE A 126 3.49 19.40 11.87
N VAL A 127 4.74 19.08 12.23
CA VAL A 127 5.49 19.79 13.29
C VAL A 127 5.67 21.28 12.97
N GLU A 128 5.96 21.63 11.72
CA GLU A 128 6.02 23.03 11.26
C GLU A 128 4.67 23.73 11.38
N MET A 129 3.61 23.07 10.92
CA MET A 129 2.27 23.60 10.97
C MET A 129 1.79 23.84 12.42
N TYR A 130 2.18 22.95 13.35
CA TYR A 130 1.96 23.12 14.79
C TYR A 130 2.62 24.37 15.37
N LYS A 131 3.77 24.77 14.81
CA LYS A 131 4.48 26.00 15.18
C LYS A 131 3.82 27.25 14.63
N THR A 132 3.35 27.21 13.38
CA THR A 132 2.97 28.42 12.63
C THR A 132 1.48 28.74 12.71
N ASN A 133 0.63 27.74 12.87
CA ASN A 133 -0.81 27.94 12.82
C ASN A 133 -1.42 27.81 14.22
N ASN A 134 -1.79 28.98 14.79
CA ASN A 134 -2.34 29.12 16.13
C ASN A 134 -3.59 28.26 16.34
N ASP A 135 -4.32 28.01 15.26
CA ASP A 135 -5.53 27.24 15.35
C ASP A 135 -5.21 25.81 15.73
N ILE A 136 -4.31 25.18 14.97
CA ILE A 136 -3.73 23.86 15.24
C ILE A 136 -3.26 23.77 16.66
N SER A 137 -2.38 24.70 16.97
CA SER A 137 -1.53 24.62 18.13
C SER A 137 -2.37 24.54 19.40
N SER A 138 -3.43 25.35 19.50
CA SER A 138 -4.25 25.47 20.70
C SER A 138 -4.96 24.18 21.11
N ILE A 139 -5.50 23.39 20.17
CA ILE A 139 -6.11 22.08 20.50
C ILE A 139 -5.12 21.02 20.77
N VAL A 140 -4.11 21.04 19.93
CA VAL A 140 -3.16 19.96 19.90
C VAL A 140 -2.47 19.95 21.23
N LYS A 141 -2.10 21.14 21.74
CA LYS A 141 -1.70 21.35 23.13
C LYS A 141 -2.67 20.71 24.10
N VAL A 142 -3.97 21.02 24.04
CA VAL A 142 -4.94 20.49 25.00
C VAL A 142 -4.96 18.95 25.04
N VAL A 143 -5.02 18.26 23.90
CA VAL A 143 -5.05 16.79 23.93
C VAL A 143 -3.70 16.16 24.15
N PHE A 144 -2.65 16.71 23.58
CA PHE A 144 -1.30 16.25 23.87
C PHE A 144 -1.00 16.36 25.37
N SER A 145 -1.36 17.49 25.99
CA SER A 145 -1.18 17.66 27.43
C SER A 145 -2.02 16.68 28.25
N LYS A 146 -3.27 16.44 27.86
CA LYS A 146 -4.13 15.42 28.49
C LYS A 146 -3.53 14.01 28.35
N PHE A 147 -3.00 13.67 27.18
CA PHE A 147 -2.39 12.37 26.92
C PHE A 147 -1.11 12.16 27.74
N VAL A 148 -0.20 13.13 27.71
CA VAL A 148 1.05 13.09 28.49
C VAL A 148 0.74 13.01 29.98
N ALA A 149 -0.23 13.80 30.46
CA ALA A 149 -0.74 13.74 31.83
C ALA A 149 -1.23 12.34 32.22
N ASN A 150 -2.12 11.74 31.42
CA ASN A 150 -2.66 10.41 31.70
C ASN A 150 -1.55 9.36 31.73
N THR A 151 -0.57 9.48 30.82
CA THR A 151 0.55 8.55 30.70
C THR A 151 1.52 8.64 31.89
N ILE A 152 1.78 9.85 32.41
CA ILE A 152 2.68 10.05 33.57
C ILE A 152 2.05 9.52 34.87
N TYR A 153 0.77 9.79 35.09
CA TYR A 153 0.13 9.60 36.39
C TYR A 153 -0.73 8.33 36.50
N CYS A 154 -0.83 7.50 35.45
CA CYS A 154 -1.74 6.34 35.39
C CYS A 154 -3.18 6.70 35.84
N ILE A 155 -3.61 7.94 35.57
CA ILE A 155 -4.91 8.43 36.01
C ILE A 155 -5.99 7.69 35.20
N THR A 156 -6.72 6.82 35.87
CA THR A 156 -7.94 6.22 35.35
C THR A 156 -8.96 7.30 35.02
N LYS A 157 -9.78 7.07 33.98
CA LYS A 157 -10.86 7.95 33.50
C LYS A 157 -11.51 8.74 34.65
N GLY A 158 -11.26 10.05 34.72
CA GLY A 158 -12.02 10.94 35.61
C GLY A 158 -11.25 11.97 36.43
N LYS A 159 -9.91 11.96 36.52
CA LYS A 159 -9.18 13.11 37.11
C LYS A 159 -8.71 14.07 36.03
N ASP A 160 -9.10 15.33 36.21
CA ASP A 160 -9.02 16.41 35.23
C ASP A 160 -7.57 16.91 35.04
N TYR A 161 -7.18 17.27 33.81
CA TYR A 161 -5.88 17.92 33.51
C TYR A 161 -5.66 19.18 34.38
N ASN A 162 -6.75 19.82 34.78
CA ASN A 162 -6.77 20.94 35.73
C ASN A 162 -6.13 20.60 37.09
N MET A 163 -6.14 19.34 37.53
CA MET A 163 -5.46 18.90 38.76
C MET A 163 -3.93 18.86 38.58
N LEU A 164 -3.44 18.63 37.35
CA LEU A 164 -2.01 18.63 37.02
C LEU A 164 -1.47 20.06 36.95
N LYS A 165 -2.23 20.98 36.35
CA LYS A 165 -1.94 22.43 36.42
C LYS A 165 -1.81 22.94 37.84
N LYS A 166 -2.59 22.38 38.78
CA LYS A 166 -2.55 22.73 40.20
C LYS A 166 -1.42 22.04 40.98
N GLY A 167 -0.91 20.91 40.52
CA GLY A 167 0.04 20.06 41.27
C GLY A 167 1.48 20.05 40.77
N ASP A 168 1.75 20.36 39.50
CA ASP A 168 3.10 20.35 38.92
C ASP A 168 3.21 21.34 37.72
N LEU A 169 3.28 22.63 38.07
CA LEU A 169 3.24 23.75 37.11
C LEU A 169 4.40 23.69 36.10
N GLY A 170 5.57 23.17 36.52
CA GLY A 170 6.75 23.04 35.66
C GLY A 170 6.56 22.06 34.51
N ILE A 171 6.05 20.85 34.80
CA ILE A 171 5.75 19.85 33.77
C ILE A 171 4.62 20.34 32.85
N SER A 172 3.57 20.95 33.41
CA SER A 172 2.49 21.52 32.61
C SER A 172 2.99 22.60 31.64
N THR A 173 3.86 23.49 32.09
CA THR A 173 4.44 24.56 31.26
C THR A 173 5.36 23.98 30.18
N ALA A 174 6.21 23.03 30.55
CA ALA A 174 7.10 22.31 29.66
C ALA A 174 6.36 21.53 28.53
N ILE A 175 5.19 20.96 28.84
CA ILE A 175 4.32 20.34 27.85
C ILE A 175 3.68 21.41 26.94
N GLU A 176 3.22 22.54 27.50
CA GLU A 176 2.59 23.64 26.73
C GLU A 176 3.59 24.39 25.83
N GLU A 177 4.87 24.35 26.18
CA GLU A 177 5.97 24.91 25.39
C GLU A 177 6.61 23.92 24.40
N SER A 178 6.14 22.69 24.37
CA SER A 178 6.49 21.68 23.37
C SER A 178 6.39 22.23 21.95
N LEU A 179 7.35 21.85 21.13
CA LEU A 179 7.49 22.17 19.71
C LEU A 179 7.44 23.67 19.42
N LYS A 180 7.66 24.56 20.42
CA LYS A 180 7.84 26.00 20.17
C LYS A 180 9.26 26.29 19.68
N GLN A 181 9.38 27.31 18.83
CA GLN A 181 10.60 27.61 18.06
C GLN A 181 11.87 27.86 18.90
N ASN A 182 11.74 28.22 20.17
CA ASN A 182 12.86 28.56 21.06
C ASN A 182 13.00 27.61 22.26
N ASN A 183 12.26 26.49 22.30
CA ASN A 183 12.31 25.57 23.43
C ASN A 183 13.09 24.29 23.06
N GLN A 184 14.20 24.05 23.77
CA GLN A 184 15.05 22.87 23.64
C GLN A 184 14.45 21.59 24.25
N ILE A 185 13.21 21.63 24.74
CA ILE A 185 12.63 20.50 25.46
C ILE A 185 12.45 19.26 24.58
N ASP A 186 12.15 19.44 23.30
CA ASP A 186 11.96 18.30 22.40
C ASP A 186 13.30 17.67 22.03
N GLU A 187 14.35 18.47 21.87
CA GLU A 187 15.72 17.96 21.75
C GLU A 187 16.12 17.17 23.01
N LYS A 188 15.81 17.67 24.20
CA LYS A 188 16.05 16.94 25.47
C LYS A 188 15.26 15.62 25.54
N VAL A 189 14.02 15.59 25.04
CA VAL A 189 13.22 14.36 24.92
C VAL A 189 13.89 13.36 23.99
N LEU A 190 14.41 13.82 22.85
CA LEU A 190 15.12 12.97 21.89
C LEU A 190 16.45 12.45 22.46
N VAL A 191 17.23 13.29 23.14
CA VAL A 191 18.44 12.85 23.84
C VAL A 191 18.10 11.81 24.92
N TYR A 192 16.99 11.99 25.64
CA TYR A 192 16.51 11.03 26.63
C TYR A 192 16.11 9.68 26.01
N SER A 193 15.74 9.63 24.73
CA SER A 193 15.34 8.39 24.06
C SER A 193 16.45 7.32 24.10
N LYS A 194 17.72 7.69 24.25
CA LYS A 194 18.85 6.79 24.55
C LYS A 194 18.53 5.84 25.72
N ARG A 195 18.03 6.38 26.84
CA ARG A 195 17.70 5.58 28.03
C ARG A 195 16.54 4.62 27.77
N LEU A 196 15.62 4.99 26.87
CA LEU A 196 14.49 4.14 26.52
C LEU A 196 14.93 2.98 25.63
N VAL A 197 15.72 3.27 24.58
CA VAL A 197 16.19 2.23 23.67
C VAL A 197 17.31 1.37 24.26
N SER A 198 17.99 1.81 25.33
CA SER A 198 18.96 0.97 26.04
C SER A 198 18.32 -0.18 26.80
N ASP A 199 17.04 -0.06 27.15
CA ASP A 199 16.28 -1.09 27.84
C ASP A 199 15.58 -2.07 26.87
N PHE A 200 15.63 -1.80 25.56
CA PHE A 200 15.03 -2.67 24.55
C PHE A 200 15.84 -3.95 24.40
N ASP A 201 15.18 -5.09 24.54
CA ASP A 201 15.74 -6.36 24.10
C ASP A 201 15.51 -6.60 22.60
N ARG A 202 15.98 -7.74 22.08
CA ARG A 202 15.79 -8.07 20.65
C ARG A 202 14.32 -8.12 20.26
N GLU A 203 13.43 -8.56 21.14
CA GLU A 203 12.01 -8.65 20.82
C GLU A 203 11.37 -7.25 20.78
N ASP A 204 11.75 -6.38 21.72
CA ASP A 204 11.29 -4.98 21.74
C ASP A 204 11.67 -4.23 20.46
N PHE A 205 12.91 -4.38 20.00
CA PHE A 205 13.36 -3.80 18.72
C PHE A 205 12.62 -4.39 17.52
N ALA A 206 12.37 -5.70 17.49
CA ALA A 206 11.68 -6.35 16.37
C ALA A 206 10.22 -5.86 16.28
N ASN A 207 9.51 -5.87 17.41
CA ASN A 207 8.09 -5.50 17.46
C ASN A 207 7.89 -4.01 17.23
N THR A 208 8.69 -3.15 17.89
CA THR A 208 8.59 -1.70 17.70
C THR A 208 9.07 -1.28 16.31
N GLY A 209 10.12 -1.92 15.82
CA GLY A 209 10.63 -1.71 14.45
C GLY A 209 9.58 -2.06 13.40
N ALA A 210 8.88 -3.18 13.55
CA ALA A 210 7.79 -3.57 12.64
C ALA A 210 6.66 -2.52 12.60
N LEU A 211 6.24 -2.02 13.77
CA LEU A 211 5.22 -0.96 13.86
C LEU A 211 5.69 0.34 13.20
N LEU A 212 6.90 0.79 13.49
CA LEU A 212 7.46 2.03 12.94
C LEU A 212 7.74 1.92 11.44
N SER A 213 8.04 0.73 10.93
CA SER A 213 8.35 0.53 9.51
C SER A 213 7.17 0.75 8.58
N ASN A 214 5.95 0.57 9.09
CA ASN A 214 4.69 0.80 8.37
C ASN A 214 3.84 1.88 9.07
N ALA A 215 4.48 2.72 9.90
CA ALA A 215 3.80 3.72 10.70
C ALA A 215 3.25 4.84 9.82
N THR A 216 2.01 5.22 10.12
CA THR A 216 1.45 6.46 9.64
C THR A 216 2.11 7.66 10.32
N MET A 217 1.99 8.86 9.75
CA MET A 217 2.42 10.12 10.37
C MET A 217 1.89 10.26 11.81
N GLU A 218 0.64 9.88 12.00
CA GLU A 218 -0.05 9.89 13.28
C GLU A 218 0.69 9.01 14.28
N PHE A 219 1.15 7.83 13.82
CA PHE A 219 1.82 6.86 14.69
C PHE A 219 3.19 7.36 15.09
N LEU A 220 3.90 8.02 14.16
CA LEU A 220 5.12 8.74 14.48
C LEU A 220 4.85 9.83 15.53
N PHE A 221 3.81 10.65 15.34
CA PHE A 221 3.44 11.66 16.33
C PHE A 221 3.09 11.05 17.70
N GLY A 222 2.31 9.98 17.72
CA GLY A 222 1.94 9.27 18.96
C GLY A 222 3.15 8.62 19.64
N PHE A 223 4.06 8.04 18.86
CA PHE A 223 5.32 7.51 19.37
C PHE A 223 6.16 8.61 20.02
N PHE A 224 6.32 9.76 19.35
CA PHE A 224 6.99 10.93 19.93
C PHE A 224 6.31 11.41 21.22
N SER A 225 4.98 11.39 21.25
CA SER A 225 4.19 11.74 22.44
C SER A 225 4.50 10.82 23.62
N ILE A 226 4.68 9.53 23.37
CA ILE A 226 5.05 8.55 24.40
C ILE A 226 6.48 8.80 24.90
N LEU A 227 7.43 9.04 24.00
CA LEU A 227 8.81 9.39 24.38
C LEU A 227 8.81 10.59 25.34
N LYS A 228 8.01 11.60 25.04
CA LYS A 228 7.87 12.79 25.88
C LYS A 228 7.23 12.52 27.23
N ALA A 229 6.16 11.72 27.26
CA ALA A 229 5.54 11.33 28.52
C ALA A 229 6.52 10.56 29.42
N LYS A 230 7.34 9.67 28.84
CA LYS A 230 8.37 8.94 29.58
C LYS A 230 9.48 9.84 30.11
N PHE A 231 9.92 10.81 29.30
CA PHE A 231 10.88 11.82 29.73
C PHE A 231 10.39 12.58 30.96
N PHE A 232 9.16 13.10 30.94
CA PHE A 232 8.61 13.84 32.08
C PHE A 232 8.31 12.97 33.29
N GLN A 233 7.86 11.74 33.07
CA GLN A 233 7.69 10.76 34.14
C GLN A 233 9.01 10.55 34.89
N GLN A 234 10.12 10.41 34.16
CA GLN A 234 11.44 10.27 34.75
C GLN A 234 11.91 11.53 35.49
N GLN A 235 11.75 12.73 34.89
CA GLN A 235 12.11 13.99 35.57
C GLN A 235 11.37 14.13 36.91
N LYS A 236 10.08 13.78 36.93
CA LYS A 236 9.29 13.78 38.15
C LYS A 236 9.84 12.80 39.19
N PHE A 237 10.17 11.57 38.77
CA PHE A 237 10.78 10.58 39.66
C PHE A 237 12.10 11.07 40.26
N GLU A 238 12.99 11.63 39.44
CA GLU A 238 14.28 12.18 39.87
C GLU A 238 14.09 13.32 40.88
N ASN A 239 13.13 14.23 40.65
CA ASN A 239 12.79 15.29 41.60
C ASN A 239 12.23 14.72 42.93
N THR A 240 11.39 13.69 42.89
CA THR A 240 10.81 13.08 44.12
C THR A 240 11.77 12.16 44.89
N LYS A 241 12.77 11.55 44.25
CA LYS A 241 13.82 10.75 44.93
C LYS A 241 14.69 11.58 45.87
N SER A 242 14.76 12.89 45.67
CA SER A 242 15.39 13.80 46.64
C SER A 242 14.68 13.84 48.00
N LEU A 243 13.41 13.38 48.08
CA LEU A 243 12.62 13.34 49.33
C LEU A 243 12.40 11.93 49.91
N LEU A 244 12.47 10.86 49.11
CA LEU A 244 12.21 9.49 49.60
C LEU A 244 13.16 8.48 48.95
N ASN A 245 14.12 7.98 49.74
CA ASN A 245 14.95 6.83 49.43
C ASN A 245 14.09 5.60 49.13
N SER A 246 13.86 5.28 47.85
CA SER A 246 13.35 3.96 47.48
C SER A 246 13.99 3.45 46.19
N ASN A 247 14.44 2.19 46.27
CA ASN A 247 15.17 1.42 45.27
C ASN A 247 14.29 0.86 44.13
N HIS A 248 13.23 1.55 43.73
CA HIS A 248 12.41 1.13 42.59
C HIS A 248 12.85 1.84 41.30
N ASN A 249 14.05 1.53 40.82
CA ASN A 249 14.40 1.71 39.39
C ASN A 249 13.72 0.59 38.56
N LYS A 250 12.39 0.56 38.52
CA LYS A 250 11.71 -0.19 37.46
C LYS A 250 11.69 0.72 36.23
N SER A 251 12.64 0.53 35.32
CA SER A 251 12.50 1.06 33.97
C SER A 251 11.13 0.63 33.44
N ILE A 252 10.32 1.60 33.04
CA ILE A 252 9.00 1.28 32.53
C ILE A 252 9.19 0.82 31.09
N LYS A 253 9.40 -0.49 30.92
CA LYS A 253 9.53 -1.15 29.62
C LYS A 253 8.43 -0.70 28.66
N LEU A 254 8.83 -0.41 27.43
CA LEU A 254 8.02 0.19 26.37
C LEU A 254 7.54 -0.91 25.43
N TYR A 255 6.57 -1.71 25.88
CA TYR A 255 6.05 -2.82 25.07
C TYR A 255 5.29 -2.28 23.84
N SER A 256 5.48 -2.91 22.68
CA SER A 256 4.80 -2.57 21.42
C SER A 256 3.28 -2.43 21.56
N LYS A 257 2.64 -3.38 22.26
CA LYS A 257 1.21 -3.35 22.56
C LYS A 257 0.79 -2.12 23.39
N CYS A 258 1.67 -1.67 24.29
CA CYS A 258 1.45 -0.46 25.08
C CYS A 258 1.60 0.80 24.20
N ILE A 259 2.55 0.80 23.25
CA ILE A 259 2.67 1.88 22.25
C ILE A 259 1.36 1.98 21.46
N GLU A 260 0.91 0.88 20.85
CA GLU A 260 -0.31 0.87 20.06
C GLU A 260 -1.54 1.37 20.83
N GLN A 261 -1.73 0.90 22.07
CA GLN A 261 -2.87 1.29 22.90
C GLN A 261 -2.85 2.78 23.27
N ASN A 262 -1.68 3.30 23.64
CA ASN A 262 -1.53 4.70 24.00
C ASN A 262 -1.69 5.60 22.77
N VAL A 263 -1.08 5.21 21.66
CA VAL A 263 -1.24 5.87 20.38
C VAL A 263 -2.72 5.91 19.99
N ARG A 264 -3.45 4.79 20.14
CA ARG A 264 -4.92 4.72 19.94
C ARG A 264 -5.72 5.62 20.89
N ALA A 265 -5.35 5.69 22.16
CA ALA A 265 -6.08 6.54 23.11
C ALA A 265 -5.85 8.03 22.85
N LEU A 266 -4.60 8.42 22.57
CA LEU A 266 -4.24 9.76 22.09
C LEU A 266 -5.10 10.09 20.87
N TYR A 267 -5.25 9.14 19.96
CA TYR A 267 -6.05 9.29 18.77
C TYR A 267 -7.53 9.50 19.04
N GLU A 268 -8.21 8.62 19.76
CA GLU A 268 -9.65 8.77 20.03
C GLU A 268 -9.95 10.12 20.67
N ASP A 269 -9.08 10.53 21.61
CA ASP A 269 -9.16 11.83 22.24
C ASP A 269 -8.99 12.94 21.22
N LEU A 270 -8.07 12.77 20.28
CA LEU A 270 -7.84 13.55 19.09
C LEU A 270 -8.93 13.38 18.01
N ASP A 271 -9.96 12.56 18.05
CA ASP A 271 -10.98 12.62 16.97
C ASP A 271 -12.07 13.62 17.33
N ALA A 272 -12.47 13.57 18.60
CA ALA A 272 -13.70 14.17 19.13
C ALA A 272 -13.80 15.71 19.06
N LYS A 273 -12.72 16.44 18.81
CA LYS A 273 -12.70 17.91 18.73
C LYS A 273 -12.61 18.38 17.27
N LEU A 274 -12.11 17.57 16.34
CA LEU A 274 -11.98 17.65 14.87
C LEU A 274 -13.12 18.13 13.90
N ASN A 275 -13.11 19.25 13.15
CA ASN A 275 -14.01 19.50 11.98
C ASN A 275 -13.36 19.61 10.58
N ASP A 276 -14.07 19.22 9.52
CA ASP A 276 -13.63 19.13 8.12
C ASP A 276 -12.83 20.30 7.52
N THR A 277 -13.08 21.54 7.93
CA THR A 277 -12.40 22.72 7.37
C THR A 277 -10.91 22.71 7.70
N HIS A 278 -10.58 22.24 8.91
CA HIS A 278 -9.19 22.19 9.35
C HIS A 278 -8.43 21.04 8.66
N TYR A 279 -9.15 20.09 8.06
CA TYR A 279 -8.57 18.93 7.37
C TYR A 279 -7.99 19.36 6.06
N LYS A 280 -8.82 20.08 5.32
CA LYS A 280 -8.47 20.70 4.06
C LYS A 280 -7.18 21.51 4.24
N LYS A 281 -7.11 22.35 5.29
CA LYS A 281 -5.93 23.17 5.59
C LYS A 281 -4.68 22.33 5.90
N ALA A 282 -4.80 21.30 6.76
CA ALA A 282 -3.67 20.45 7.12
C ALA A 282 -3.09 19.70 5.92
N MET A 283 -3.96 19.05 5.15
CA MET A 283 -3.54 18.31 3.97
C MET A 283 -2.97 19.23 2.90
N ALA A 284 -3.57 20.41 2.68
CA ALA A 284 -3.00 21.41 1.78
C ALA A 284 -1.56 21.77 2.21
N TYR A 285 -1.31 22.03 3.49
CA TYR A 285 0.02 22.39 3.98
C TYR A 285 1.04 21.24 3.86
N ILE A 286 0.65 20.02 4.24
CA ILE A 286 1.52 18.83 4.17
C ILE A 286 1.90 18.53 2.72
N SER A 287 0.93 18.63 1.82
CA SER A 287 1.10 18.26 0.42
C SER A 287 1.46 19.43 -0.49
N GLU A 288 1.61 20.65 0.02
CA GLU A 288 1.88 21.87 -0.74
C GLU A 288 3.02 21.69 -1.76
N GLN A 289 4.18 21.26 -1.27
CA GLN A 289 5.39 21.00 -2.06
C GLN A 289 5.21 19.90 -3.12
N LEU A 290 4.43 18.87 -2.80
CA LEU A 290 4.11 17.76 -3.71
C LEU A 290 3.14 18.22 -4.79
N ILE A 291 2.08 18.92 -4.40
CA ILE A 291 1.03 19.44 -5.28
C ILE A 291 1.63 20.39 -6.31
N TYR A 292 2.47 21.33 -5.86
CA TYR A 292 3.17 22.26 -6.74
C TYR A 292 3.98 21.54 -7.83
N ARG A 293 4.60 20.41 -7.48
CA ARG A 293 5.37 19.60 -8.42
C ARG A 293 4.51 18.81 -9.39
N VAL A 294 3.49 18.10 -8.89
CA VAL A 294 2.77 17.07 -9.66
C VAL A 294 1.53 17.61 -10.40
N LEU A 295 0.82 18.59 -9.83
CA LEU A 295 -0.45 19.07 -10.38
C LEU A 295 -0.26 20.19 -11.41
N LYS A 296 -1.22 20.35 -12.33
CA LYS A 296 -1.22 21.39 -13.38
C LYS A 296 -1.43 22.80 -12.83
N ASP A 297 -2.23 22.94 -11.78
CA ASP A 297 -2.56 24.23 -11.14
C ASP A 297 -2.63 24.07 -9.60
N ASN A 298 -2.26 25.11 -8.87
CA ASN A 298 -2.32 25.17 -7.41
C ASN A 298 -3.77 25.24 -6.88
N SER A 299 -4.74 25.74 -7.67
CA SER A 299 -6.17 25.74 -7.29
C SER A 299 -6.78 24.32 -7.20
N THR A 300 -6.04 23.32 -7.66
CA THR A 300 -6.51 21.95 -7.88
C THR A 300 -6.70 21.14 -6.60
N PHE A 301 -6.02 21.50 -5.50
CA PHE A 301 -6.23 20.83 -4.22
C PHE A 301 -7.69 20.91 -3.78
N ASP A 302 -8.34 22.05 -4.02
CA ASP A 302 -9.74 22.26 -3.70
C ASP A 302 -10.64 21.32 -4.50
N LYS A 303 -10.30 21.04 -5.76
CA LYS A 303 -11.02 20.06 -6.59
C LYS A 303 -10.85 18.64 -6.06
N ILE A 304 -9.62 18.25 -5.70
CA ILE A 304 -9.33 16.94 -5.09
C ILE A 304 -10.13 16.79 -3.78
N TYR A 305 -10.17 17.84 -2.98
CA TYR A 305 -10.94 17.87 -1.74
C TYR A 305 -12.45 17.80 -1.97
N GLU A 306 -13.01 18.55 -2.92
CA GLU A 306 -14.45 18.49 -3.22
C GLU A 306 -14.87 17.12 -3.76
N ILE A 307 -14.02 16.46 -4.54
CA ILE A 307 -14.32 15.13 -5.08
C ILE A 307 -14.22 14.03 -4.03
N SER A 308 -13.34 14.19 -3.03
CA SER A 308 -13.37 13.31 -1.86
C SER A 308 -14.70 13.32 -1.10
N LYS A 309 -15.56 14.34 -1.30
CA LYS A 309 -16.89 14.45 -0.66
C LYS A 309 -18.02 13.72 -1.38
N LYS A 310 -17.85 13.39 -2.66
CA LYS A 310 -18.93 12.83 -3.50
C LYS A 310 -18.81 11.31 -3.52
N THR A 311 -19.94 10.59 -3.45
CA THR A 311 -19.98 9.19 -3.88
C THR A 311 -19.52 9.16 -5.33
N ILE A 312 -18.36 8.55 -5.56
CA ILE A 312 -17.67 8.40 -6.83
C ILE A 312 -18.66 7.86 -7.87
N SER A 313 -19.25 8.79 -8.64
CA SER A 313 -20.08 8.54 -9.81
C SER A 313 -19.48 9.35 -10.92
N PHE A 314 -18.36 8.86 -11.44
CA PHE A 314 -17.66 9.55 -12.51
C PHE A 314 -18.21 9.05 -13.84
N HIS A 315 -18.48 10.00 -14.74
CA HIS A 315 -18.76 9.70 -16.12
C HIS A 315 -17.50 9.06 -16.73
N ILE A 316 -17.63 7.81 -17.16
CA ILE A 316 -16.56 7.05 -17.81
C ILE A 316 -16.19 7.76 -19.12
N LYS A 317 -14.93 8.20 -19.26
CA LYS A 317 -14.41 8.74 -20.51
C LYS A 317 -13.82 7.63 -21.39
N GLN A 318 -13.53 7.96 -22.66
CA GLN A 318 -12.84 7.05 -23.57
C GLN A 318 -11.48 6.62 -23.01
N GLN A 319 -11.09 5.39 -23.34
CA GLN A 319 -9.98 4.64 -22.75
C GLN A 319 -8.62 5.34 -22.97
N ASP A 320 -8.04 5.88 -21.89
CA ASP A 320 -6.65 6.38 -21.87
C ASP A 320 -5.68 5.22 -22.10
N SER A 321 -4.78 5.38 -23.07
CA SER A 321 -3.78 4.38 -23.43
C SER A 321 -2.80 4.05 -22.28
N ASN A 322 -2.61 4.95 -21.32
CA ASN A 322 -1.72 4.74 -20.18
C ASN A 322 -2.38 3.95 -19.05
N PHE A 323 -3.71 3.85 -18.98
CA PHE A 323 -4.39 3.16 -17.89
C PHE A 323 -4.26 1.64 -18.03
N CYS A 324 -3.58 1.00 -17.08
CA CYS A 324 -3.35 -0.45 -17.12
C CYS A 324 -4.56 -1.27 -16.62
N GLN A 325 -5.71 -1.07 -17.26
CA GLN A 325 -6.98 -1.73 -16.95
C GLN A 325 -6.85 -3.25 -16.85
N VAL A 326 -6.10 -3.87 -17.76
CA VAL A 326 -5.94 -5.33 -17.83
C VAL A 326 -5.33 -5.90 -16.54
N PHE A 327 -4.43 -5.17 -15.88
CA PHE A 327 -3.85 -5.62 -14.62
C PHE A 327 -4.89 -5.61 -13.50
N ILE A 328 -5.68 -4.55 -13.39
CA ILE A 328 -6.67 -4.37 -12.33
C ILE A 328 -7.81 -5.40 -12.47
N GLU A 329 -8.26 -5.66 -13.70
CA GLU A 329 -9.26 -6.69 -14.05
C GLU A 329 -8.84 -8.11 -13.63
N LEU A 330 -7.54 -8.38 -13.46
CA LEU A 330 -7.11 -9.68 -12.97
C LEU A 330 -7.51 -9.90 -11.51
N PHE A 331 -7.68 -8.84 -10.72
CA PHE A 331 -7.80 -8.95 -9.27
C PHE A 331 -9.08 -8.35 -8.70
N CYS A 332 -9.78 -7.49 -9.44
CA CYS A 332 -10.95 -6.76 -8.95
C CYS A 332 -12.22 -7.08 -9.73
N GLU A 333 -13.35 -7.04 -9.02
CA GLU A 333 -14.67 -7.02 -9.63
C GLU A 333 -14.93 -5.71 -10.37
N GLU A 334 -15.90 -5.72 -11.28
CA GLU A 334 -16.20 -4.60 -12.17
C GLU A 334 -16.52 -3.30 -11.41
N ALA A 335 -17.21 -3.39 -10.27
CA ALA A 335 -17.51 -2.23 -9.44
C ALA A 335 -16.24 -1.52 -8.93
N VAL A 336 -15.27 -2.28 -8.42
CA VAL A 336 -14.00 -1.74 -7.92
C VAL A 336 -13.13 -1.24 -9.07
N LEU A 337 -13.09 -1.95 -10.19
CA LEU A 337 -12.40 -1.49 -11.40
C LEU A 337 -12.93 -0.13 -11.87
N ASN A 338 -14.26 0.03 -11.91
CA ASN A 338 -14.89 1.27 -12.33
C ASN A 338 -14.57 2.41 -11.36
N GLN A 339 -14.50 2.14 -10.05
CA GLN A 339 -14.06 3.13 -9.06
C GLN A 339 -12.60 3.56 -9.25
N ILE A 340 -11.68 2.61 -9.52
CA ILE A 340 -10.26 2.95 -9.75
C ILE A 340 -10.08 3.69 -11.07
N ARG A 341 -10.80 3.31 -12.14
CA ARG A 341 -10.78 4.02 -13.42
C ARG A 341 -11.28 5.45 -13.27
N ALA A 342 -12.42 5.61 -12.60
CA ALA A 342 -12.97 6.89 -12.26
C ALA A 342 -11.99 7.80 -11.51
N LEU A 343 -11.28 7.25 -10.52
CA LEU A 343 -10.24 7.97 -9.80
C LEU A 343 -9.08 8.37 -10.73
N TYR A 344 -8.65 7.48 -11.61
CA TYR A 344 -7.60 7.75 -12.59
C TYR A 344 -7.99 8.89 -13.56
N ASP A 345 -9.19 8.82 -14.15
CA ASP A 345 -9.70 9.82 -15.09
C ASP A 345 -9.78 11.22 -14.45
N PHE A 346 -10.16 11.25 -13.16
CA PHE A 346 -10.16 12.49 -12.40
C PHE A 346 -8.75 13.02 -12.19
N LEU A 347 -7.85 12.19 -11.66
CA LEU A 347 -6.51 12.62 -11.31
C LEU A 347 -5.71 13.04 -12.55
N THR A 348 -5.84 12.35 -13.69
CA THR A 348 -5.15 12.72 -14.95
C THR A 348 -5.64 14.04 -15.55
N ALA A 349 -6.88 14.43 -15.30
CA ALA A 349 -7.37 15.77 -15.67
C ALA A 349 -6.55 16.86 -14.95
N GLU A 350 -6.16 16.60 -13.72
CA GLU A 350 -5.57 17.55 -12.78
C GLU A 350 -4.02 17.45 -12.65
N VAL A 351 -3.46 16.28 -12.94
CA VAL A 351 -2.02 15.96 -12.87
C VAL A 351 -1.33 16.24 -14.21
N LYS A 352 -0.09 16.74 -14.19
CA LYS A 352 0.73 16.97 -15.40
C LYS A 352 0.92 15.67 -16.20
N GLU A 353 0.92 15.76 -17.53
CA GLU A 353 0.91 14.59 -18.43
C GLU A 353 2.07 13.61 -18.20
N GLU A 354 3.26 14.13 -17.89
CA GLU A 354 4.44 13.30 -17.62
C GLU A 354 4.33 12.41 -16.37
N TRP A 355 3.34 12.64 -15.49
CA TRP A 355 3.03 11.76 -14.34
C TRP A 355 1.96 10.71 -14.63
N HIS A 356 1.22 10.78 -15.74
CA HIS A 356 0.05 9.92 -16.00
C HIS A 356 0.38 8.43 -16.00
N LYS A 357 1.50 8.03 -16.61
CA LYS A 357 1.95 6.63 -16.63
C LYS A 357 2.33 6.11 -15.24
N TYR A 358 2.98 6.95 -14.42
CA TYR A 358 3.38 6.58 -13.06
C TYR A 358 2.17 6.50 -12.13
N LEU A 359 1.19 7.39 -12.30
CA LEU A 359 -0.07 7.32 -11.60
C LEU A 359 -0.85 6.05 -11.92
N SER A 360 -0.94 5.69 -13.20
CA SER A 360 -1.51 4.41 -13.66
C SER A 360 -0.79 3.21 -13.02
N ALA A 361 0.55 3.26 -12.94
CA ALA A 361 1.34 2.25 -12.26
C ALA A 361 1.03 2.15 -10.76
N VAL A 362 1.07 3.25 -10.01
CA VAL A 362 0.77 3.24 -8.56
C VAL A 362 -0.64 2.70 -8.30
N LEU A 363 -1.66 3.18 -9.04
CA LEU A 363 -3.04 2.70 -8.88
C LEU A 363 -3.15 1.20 -9.15
N SER A 364 -2.51 0.72 -10.23
CA SER A 364 -2.46 -0.72 -10.54
C SER A 364 -1.82 -1.51 -9.41
N LEU A 365 -0.70 -1.03 -8.87
CA LEU A 365 0.10 -1.75 -7.87
C LEU A 365 -0.53 -1.72 -6.47
N LYS A 366 -1.25 -0.64 -6.16
CA LYS A 366 -2.02 -0.47 -4.90
C LYS A 366 -3.47 -0.95 -5.01
N THR A 367 -3.83 -1.66 -6.08
CA THR A 367 -5.18 -2.20 -6.28
C THR A 367 -5.70 -2.98 -5.07
N PHE A 368 -4.89 -3.83 -4.44
CA PHE A 368 -5.29 -4.60 -3.25
C PHE A 368 -5.72 -3.69 -2.09
N CYS A 369 -5.01 -2.58 -1.88
CA CYS A 369 -5.32 -1.55 -0.88
C CYS A 369 -6.57 -0.73 -1.22
N LEU A 370 -6.92 -0.65 -2.52
CA LEU A 370 -8.08 0.08 -3.04
C LEU A 370 -9.35 -0.78 -3.13
N LYS A 371 -9.28 -2.10 -2.94
CA LYS A 371 -10.45 -3.01 -2.95
C LYS A 371 -11.45 -2.75 -1.83
N LYS A 372 -10.98 -2.27 -0.68
CA LYS A 372 -11.85 -1.95 0.46
C LYS A 372 -12.59 -0.67 0.12
N GLU A 373 -13.93 -0.75 0.08
CA GLU A 373 -14.84 0.37 -0.20
C GLU A 373 -14.36 1.64 0.50
N ILE A 374 -14.01 2.66 -0.29
CA ILE A 374 -13.52 3.91 0.27
C ILE A 374 -14.71 4.76 0.68
N THR A 375 -15.23 4.45 1.87
CA THR A 375 -16.50 4.97 2.40
C THR A 375 -16.35 6.28 3.17
N ASP A 376 -15.13 6.66 3.56
CA ASP A 376 -14.88 7.90 4.31
C ASP A 376 -14.15 8.95 3.47
N LYS A 377 -14.77 10.14 3.36
CA LYS A 377 -14.23 11.34 2.71
C LYS A 377 -12.80 11.63 3.15
N LYS A 378 -12.51 11.45 4.44
CA LYS A 378 -11.20 11.79 4.96
C LYS A 378 -10.15 10.77 4.54
N THR A 379 -10.41 9.45 4.62
CA THR A 379 -9.47 8.43 4.08
C THR A 379 -9.06 8.73 2.64
N MET A 380 -9.99 9.27 1.84
CA MET A 380 -9.79 9.44 0.40
C MET A 380 -8.68 10.41 0.04
N ILE A 381 -8.69 11.63 0.59
CA ILE A 381 -7.67 12.61 0.17
C ILE A 381 -6.27 12.28 0.69
N LYS A 382 -6.13 11.61 1.84
CA LYS A 382 -4.83 11.07 2.29
C LYS A 382 -4.33 10.03 1.29
N LYS A 383 -5.17 9.05 0.94
CA LYS A 383 -4.85 8.06 -0.10
C LYS A 383 -4.46 8.73 -1.41
N ILE A 384 -5.21 9.73 -1.87
CA ILE A 384 -4.90 10.45 -3.11
C ILE A 384 -3.54 11.15 -3.02
N VAL A 385 -3.28 11.91 -1.95
CA VAL A 385 -2.00 12.61 -1.75
C VAL A 385 -0.84 11.62 -1.68
N GLU A 386 -1.02 10.50 -0.99
CA GLU A 386 -0.01 9.46 -0.93
C GLU A 386 0.20 8.79 -2.30
N LEU A 387 -0.86 8.46 -3.04
CA LEU A 387 -0.76 7.94 -4.42
C LEU A 387 0.01 8.90 -5.34
N LEU A 388 -0.24 10.21 -5.22
CA LEU A 388 0.50 11.24 -5.95
C LEU A 388 1.97 11.30 -5.52
N PHE A 389 2.26 11.16 -4.22
CA PHE A 389 3.63 11.08 -3.71
C PHE A 389 4.37 9.86 -4.25
N LEU A 390 3.73 8.68 -4.19
CA LEU A 390 4.30 7.45 -4.71
C LEU A 390 4.53 7.55 -6.24
N ALA A 391 3.66 8.24 -6.97
CA ALA A 391 3.84 8.48 -8.40
C ALA A 391 5.02 9.42 -8.68
N ASP A 392 5.21 10.46 -7.84
CA ASP A 392 6.37 11.36 -7.92
C ASP A 392 7.68 10.62 -7.64
N VAL A 393 7.70 9.77 -6.60
CA VAL A 393 8.85 8.91 -6.29
C VAL A 393 9.13 7.95 -7.45
N LEU A 394 8.11 7.26 -7.97
CA LEU A 394 8.30 6.36 -9.11
C LEU A 394 8.87 7.09 -10.32
N LYS A 395 8.39 8.29 -10.64
CA LYS A 395 8.94 9.12 -11.71
C LYS A 395 10.41 9.44 -11.47
N LYS A 396 10.73 10.03 -10.31
CA LYS A 396 12.09 10.44 -9.93
C LYS A 396 13.08 9.28 -9.98
N GLU A 397 12.67 8.09 -9.55
CA GLU A 397 13.53 6.91 -9.47
C GLU A 397 13.65 6.18 -10.81
N PHE A 398 12.54 6.00 -11.54
CA PHE A 398 12.52 5.30 -12.82
C PHE A 398 13.27 6.06 -13.92
N GLU A 399 13.35 7.39 -13.83
CA GLU A 399 14.04 8.25 -14.81
C GLU A 399 15.55 8.39 -14.53
N LYS A 400 16.08 7.79 -13.45
CA LYS A 400 17.52 7.79 -13.19
C LYS A 400 18.28 6.93 -14.20
N VAL A 401 19.44 7.43 -14.63
CA VAL A 401 20.33 6.76 -15.61
C VAL A 401 20.62 5.30 -15.24
N GLU A 402 20.85 5.00 -13.95
CA GLU A 402 21.11 3.63 -13.47
C GLU A 402 19.95 2.67 -13.76
N TYR A 403 18.70 3.14 -13.72
CA TYR A 403 17.53 2.32 -13.96
C TYR A 403 17.22 2.16 -15.45
N VAL A 404 17.62 3.10 -16.30
CA VAL A 404 17.38 3.03 -17.75
C VAL A 404 17.89 1.70 -18.33
N GLU A 405 19.14 1.32 -18.04
CA GLU A 405 19.71 0.07 -18.55
C GLU A 405 19.04 -1.17 -17.94
N LYS A 406 18.76 -1.15 -16.63
CA LYS A 406 18.05 -2.24 -15.95
C LYS A 406 16.66 -2.47 -16.55
N ILE A 407 15.93 -1.40 -16.86
CA ILE A 407 14.59 -1.47 -17.48
C ILE A 407 14.69 -2.08 -18.89
N LYS A 408 15.63 -1.61 -19.71
CA LYS A 408 15.84 -2.17 -21.06
C LYS A 408 16.11 -3.68 -21.00
N ASN A 409 16.96 -4.11 -20.07
CA ASN A 409 17.25 -5.53 -19.86
C ASN A 409 16.01 -6.32 -19.41
N GLN A 410 15.17 -5.77 -18.52
CA GLN A 410 13.92 -6.41 -18.10
C GLN A 410 12.91 -6.53 -19.24
N ARG A 411 12.73 -5.47 -20.04
CA ARG A 411 11.82 -5.49 -21.21
C ARG A 411 12.28 -6.50 -22.25
N LYS A 412 13.57 -6.51 -22.59
CA LYS A 412 14.16 -7.46 -23.52
C LYS A 412 13.92 -8.90 -23.09
N THR A 413 14.19 -9.20 -21.81
CA THR A 413 13.96 -10.54 -21.23
C THR A 413 12.50 -10.99 -21.41
N PHE A 414 11.53 -10.08 -21.18
CA PHE A 414 10.12 -10.39 -21.38
C PHE A 414 9.77 -10.62 -22.86
N ILE A 415 10.28 -9.77 -23.76
CA ILE A 415 10.06 -9.88 -25.20
C ILE A 415 10.63 -11.20 -25.73
N ASP A 416 11.80 -11.63 -25.28
CA ASP A 416 12.42 -12.89 -25.69
C ASP A 416 11.59 -14.11 -25.23
N ILE A 417 10.97 -14.03 -24.05
CA ILE A 417 10.00 -15.05 -23.59
C ILE A 417 8.76 -15.07 -24.51
N LEU A 418 8.22 -13.91 -24.90
CA LEU A 418 7.09 -13.86 -25.83
C LEU A 418 7.43 -14.46 -27.19
N LYS A 419 8.60 -14.14 -27.75
CA LYS A 419 9.10 -14.73 -29.01
C LYS A 419 9.13 -16.26 -28.94
N THR A 420 9.68 -16.80 -27.86
CA THR A 420 9.72 -18.24 -27.60
C THR A 420 8.31 -18.86 -27.57
N ILE A 421 7.34 -18.20 -26.92
CA ILE A 421 5.95 -18.66 -26.87
C ILE A 421 5.29 -18.61 -28.27
N PHE A 422 5.55 -17.55 -29.04
CA PHE A 422 5.02 -17.41 -30.40
C PHE A 422 5.56 -18.50 -31.32
N GLU A 423 6.85 -18.81 -31.24
CA GLU A 423 7.46 -19.92 -31.98
C GLU A 423 6.83 -21.27 -31.63
N GLN A 424 6.68 -21.57 -30.34
CA GLN A 424 6.02 -22.80 -29.87
C GLN A 424 4.58 -22.92 -30.36
N ARG A 425 3.86 -21.80 -30.44
CA ARG A 425 2.46 -21.76 -30.88
C ARG A 425 2.28 -21.52 -32.38
N LYS A 426 3.37 -21.43 -33.15
CA LYS A 426 3.38 -21.11 -34.59
C LYS A 426 2.64 -19.80 -34.91
N ILE A 427 2.77 -18.80 -34.04
CA ILE A 427 2.25 -17.44 -34.25
C ILE A 427 3.30 -16.65 -35.04
N GLU A 428 2.89 -16.05 -36.14
CA GLU A 428 3.76 -15.23 -36.98
C GLU A 428 4.00 -13.85 -36.35
N TYR A 429 5.25 -13.39 -36.36
CA TYR A 429 5.66 -12.09 -35.85
C TYR A 429 6.91 -11.59 -36.60
N ASP A 430 7.15 -10.28 -36.58
CA ASP A 430 8.33 -9.68 -37.23
C ASP A 430 9.62 -10.06 -36.45
N LYS A 431 10.49 -10.85 -37.10
CA LYS A 431 11.75 -11.32 -36.51
C LYS A 431 12.85 -10.27 -36.55
N ASN A 432 12.68 -9.18 -37.30
CA ASN A 432 13.70 -8.16 -37.52
C ASN A 432 13.67 -7.01 -36.51
N THR A 433 12.70 -6.98 -35.58
CA THR A 433 12.70 -5.99 -34.50
C THR A 433 13.72 -6.38 -33.42
N GLN A 434 14.93 -5.81 -33.50
CA GLN A 434 15.94 -5.84 -32.42
C GLN A 434 15.55 -4.97 -31.19
N GLY A 435 14.25 -4.66 -31.03
CA GLY A 435 13.75 -3.73 -30.03
C GLY A 435 13.53 -4.36 -28.65
N ASP A 436 13.74 -3.53 -27.63
CA ASP A 436 13.36 -3.74 -26.23
C ASP A 436 12.00 -3.10 -25.89
N SER A 437 11.20 -2.75 -26.91
CA SER A 437 9.91 -2.08 -26.76
C SER A 437 8.87 -2.69 -27.68
N LEU A 438 7.61 -2.68 -27.21
CA LEU A 438 6.46 -3.03 -28.02
C LEU A 438 5.87 -1.76 -28.64
N ASP A 439 5.34 -1.88 -29.86
CA ASP A 439 4.53 -0.83 -30.48
C ASP A 439 3.25 -0.63 -29.64
N CYS A 440 3.25 0.42 -28.81
CA CYS A 440 2.17 0.70 -27.88
C CYS A 440 0.87 1.12 -28.59
N ILE A 441 0.92 1.49 -29.87
CA ILE A 441 -0.28 1.77 -30.67
C ILE A 441 -0.92 0.45 -31.09
N LYS A 442 -0.12 -0.54 -31.49
CA LYS A 442 -0.62 -1.85 -31.95
C LYS A 442 -1.00 -2.79 -30.81
N VAL A 443 -0.24 -2.79 -29.72
CA VAL A 443 -0.44 -3.71 -28.58
C VAL A 443 -0.43 -2.99 -27.23
N PRO A 444 -1.31 -1.97 -27.03
CA PRO A 444 -1.30 -1.11 -25.83
C PRO A 444 -1.44 -1.89 -24.52
N LYS A 445 -2.33 -2.89 -24.49
CA LYS A 445 -2.57 -3.73 -23.32
C LYS A 445 -1.31 -4.48 -22.87
N THR A 446 -0.61 -5.10 -23.82
CA THR A 446 0.62 -5.86 -23.54
C THR A 446 1.76 -4.93 -23.15
N ALA A 447 1.90 -3.80 -23.84
CA ALA A 447 2.90 -2.79 -23.50
C ALA A 447 2.74 -2.29 -22.05
N ASN A 448 1.51 -1.95 -21.64
CA ASN A 448 1.24 -1.50 -20.26
C ASN A 448 1.58 -2.58 -19.23
N LEU A 449 1.24 -3.85 -19.49
CA LEU A 449 1.58 -4.94 -18.58
C LEU A 449 3.10 -5.14 -18.41
N ILE A 450 3.88 -4.93 -19.48
CA ILE A 450 5.35 -4.97 -19.41
C ILE A 450 5.88 -3.85 -18.52
N GLU A 451 5.32 -2.63 -18.64
CA GLU A 451 5.71 -1.51 -17.79
C GLU A 451 5.41 -1.79 -16.32
N ILE A 452 4.19 -2.26 -16.00
CA ILE A 452 3.82 -2.68 -14.65
C ILE A 452 4.77 -3.77 -14.13
N TYR A 453 5.09 -4.77 -14.96
CA TYR A 453 6.05 -5.81 -14.61
C TYR A 453 7.44 -5.24 -14.26
N CYS A 454 7.94 -4.26 -15.03
CA CYS A 454 9.21 -3.60 -14.74
C CYS A 454 9.16 -2.86 -13.40
N PHE A 455 8.08 -2.11 -13.11
CA PHE A 455 7.90 -1.46 -11.81
C PHE A 455 7.91 -2.48 -10.65
N ILE A 456 7.19 -3.60 -10.78
CA ILE A 456 7.15 -4.67 -9.77
C ILE A 456 8.53 -5.27 -9.52
N ARG A 457 9.27 -5.55 -10.60
CA ARG A 457 10.60 -6.15 -10.49
C ARG A 457 11.60 -5.23 -9.81
N LEU A 458 11.55 -3.93 -10.10
CA LEU A 458 12.55 -2.97 -9.67
C LEU A 458 12.24 -2.32 -8.31
N PHE A 459 10.96 -2.12 -7.99
CA PHE A 459 10.57 -1.23 -6.88
C PHE A 459 9.69 -1.87 -5.81
N PHE A 460 9.42 -3.17 -5.87
CA PHE A 460 8.62 -3.87 -4.87
C PHE A 460 9.41 -4.93 -4.13
N ASN A 461 9.05 -5.15 -2.87
CA ASN A 461 9.64 -6.19 -2.04
C ASN A 461 9.23 -7.60 -2.50
N ASP A 462 9.94 -8.61 -2.02
CA ASP A 462 9.70 -9.99 -2.45
C ASP A 462 8.39 -10.57 -1.90
N ASP A 463 7.91 -10.07 -0.77
CA ASP A 463 6.61 -10.48 -0.21
C ASP A 463 5.46 -10.03 -1.11
N TYR A 464 5.51 -8.81 -1.65
CA TYR A 464 4.56 -8.37 -2.69
C TYR A 464 4.61 -9.28 -3.92
N LYS A 465 5.80 -9.62 -4.41
CA LYS A 465 5.97 -10.49 -5.59
C LYS A 465 5.38 -11.88 -5.35
N LYS A 466 5.60 -12.46 -4.17
CA LYS A 466 5.04 -13.76 -3.76
C LYS A 466 3.52 -13.71 -3.63
N HIS A 467 3.00 -12.66 -3.02
CA HIS A 467 1.55 -12.45 -2.89
C HIS A 467 0.90 -12.33 -4.27
N LEU A 468 1.45 -11.47 -5.13
CA LEU A 468 0.98 -11.28 -6.50
C LEU A 468 0.98 -12.59 -7.30
N ALA A 469 2.07 -13.36 -7.25
CA ALA A 469 2.15 -14.65 -7.92
C ALA A 469 1.08 -15.63 -7.42
N THR A 470 0.81 -15.63 -6.11
CA THR A 470 -0.23 -16.46 -5.50
C THR A 470 -1.62 -16.07 -6.00
N GLN A 471 -1.93 -14.77 -6.03
CA GLN A 471 -3.21 -14.24 -6.52
C GLN A 471 -3.41 -14.54 -8.02
N ILE A 472 -2.38 -14.34 -8.84
CA ILE A 472 -2.42 -14.69 -10.28
C ILE A 472 -2.74 -16.17 -10.45
N ASN A 473 -2.04 -17.05 -9.74
CA ASN A 473 -2.26 -18.50 -9.83
C ASN A 473 -3.67 -18.92 -9.38
N GLN A 474 -4.19 -18.30 -8.32
CA GLN A 474 -5.56 -18.54 -7.86
C GLN A 474 -6.60 -18.11 -8.91
N ASN A 475 -6.46 -16.91 -9.46
CA ASN A 475 -7.41 -16.38 -10.44
C ASN A 475 -7.34 -17.14 -11.77
N LEU A 476 -6.14 -17.57 -12.20
CA LEU A 476 -6.00 -18.44 -13.37
C LEU A 476 -6.64 -19.82 -13.15
N LYS A 477 -6.44 -20.44 -11.98
CA LYS A 477 -7.10 -21.71 -11.64
C LYS A 477 -8.62 -21.58 -11.63
N GLN A 478 -9.17 -20.53 -11.03
CA GLN A 478 -10.61 -20.26 -11.03
C GLN A 478 -11.15 -20.07 -12.46
N LYS A 479 -10.48 -19.25 -13.28
CA LYS A 479 -10.88 -19.06 -14.68
C LYS A 479 -10.82 -20.36 -15.48
N LEU A 480 -9.78 -21.19 -15.30
CA LEU A 480 -9.68 -22.50 -15.95
C LEU A 480 -10.76 -23.48 -15.49
N ASN A 481 -11.13 -23.46 -14.20
CA ASN A 481 -12.23 -24.26 -13.68
C ASN A 481 -13.57 -23.82 -14.25
N ILE A 482 -13.86 -22.51 -14.31
CA ILE A 482 -15.08 -21.97 -14.94
C ILE A 482 -15.13 -22.37 -16.43
N ILE A 483 -14.01 -22.30 -17.14
CA ILE A 483 -13.93 -22.75 -18.52
C ILE A 483 -14.23 -24.25 -18.61
N GLY A 484 -13.63 -25.08 -17.76
CA GLY A 484 -13.89 -26.53 -17.69
C GLY A 484 -15.34 -26.89 -17.32
N GLU A 485 -15.96 -26.13 -16.42
CA GLU A 485 -17.37 -26.29 -16.02
C GLU A 485 -18.33 -25.86 -17.12
N ASN A 486 -18.05 -24.73 -17.79
CA ASN A 486 -18.83 -24.25 -18.93
C ASN A 486 -18.73 -25.21 -20.13
N PHE A 487 -17.59 -25.86 -20.35
CA PHE A 487 -17.47 -26.94 -21.34
C PHE A 487 -18.27 -28.18 -20.97
N ASN A 488 -18.41 -28.50 -19.68
CA ASN A 488 -19.27 -29.59 -19.21
C ASN A 488 -20.78 -29.25 -19.23
N GLN A 489 -21.15 -27.98 -19.39
CA GLN A 489 -22.56 -27.52 -19.41
C GLN A 489 -23.12 -27.16 -20.79
N ILE A 490 -22.39 -27.37 -21.90
CA ILE A 490 -22.99 -27.26 -23.24
C ILE A 490 -23.84 -28.51 -23.53
N LYS A 491 -25.02 -28.60 -22.91
CA LYS A 491 -26.13 -29.40 -23.47
C LYS A 491 -26.66 -28.62 -24.66
N ILE A 492 -26.31 -29.06 -25.87
CA ILE A 492 -26.96 -28.60 -27.09
C ILE A 492 -28.45 -28.94 -26.96
N LYS A 493 -29.29 -27.94 -26.64
CA LYS A 493 -30.74 -28.09 -26.76
C LYS A 493 -31.06 -28.15 -28.25
N THR A 494 -31.25 -29.35 -28.77
CA THR A 494 -32.00 -29.51 -30.01
C THR A 494 -33.47 -29.34 -29.63
N ASP A 495 -34.02 -28.15 -29.85
CA ASP A 495 -35.46 -27.89 -29.69
C ASP A 495 -36.23 -28.62 -30.80
N VAL A 496 -36.41 -29.93 -30.61
CA VAL A 496 -37.52 -30.70 -31.19
C VAL A 496 -37.95 -31.69 -30.10
N LYS A 497 -39.08 -31.41 -29.44
CA LYS A 497 -39.66 -32.31 -28.44
C LYS A 497 -40.26 -33.54 -29.14
N ILE A 498 -39.45 -34.59 -29.32
CA ILE A 498 -39.95 -35.93 -29.67
C ILE A 498 -40.16 -36.70 -28.36
N ARG A 499 -41.39 -37.19 -28.11
CA ARG A 499 -41.66 -38.06 -26.95
C ARG A 499 -40.77 -39.31 -27.05
N ASN A 500 -40.13 -39.68 -25.93
CA ASN A 500 -39.31 -40.89 -25.74
C ASN A 500 -37.85 -40.89 -26.23
N ASN A 501 -37.21 -39.74 -26.50
CA ASN A 501 -35.76 -39.70 -26.78
C ASN A 501 -34.95 -39.57 -25.47
N ARG A 502 -34.10 -40.56 -25.14
CA ARG A 502 -33.09 -40.48 -24.05
C ARG A 502 -31.84 -39.72 -24.54
N PRO A 503 -31.00 -39.15 -23.66
CA PRO A 503 -29.80 -38.43 -24.07
C PRO A 503 -28.73 -39.38 -24.65
N ASP A 504 -28.18 -39.03 -25.80
CA ASP A 504 -27.05 -39.72 -26.43
C ASP A 504 -25.75 -39.51 -25.64
N ILE A 505 -24.86 -40.50 -25.65
CA ILE A 505 -23.61 -40.47 -24.88
C ILE A 505 -22.45 -40.06 -25.80
N PHE A 506 -21.70 -39.04 -25.38
CA PHE A 506 -20.51 -38.55 -26.06
C PHE A 506 -19.27 -38.87 -25.23
N ILE A 507 -18.27 -39.51 -25.84
CA ILE A 507 -17.00 -39.86 -25.17
C ILE A 507 -15.83 -39.35 -26.03
N LEU A 508 -14.95 -38.52 -25.45
CA LEU A 508 -13.70 -38.08 -26.07
C LEU A 508 -12.51 -38.76 -25.39
N ASP A 509 -11.85 -39.67 -26.10
CA ASP A 509 -10.59 -40.29 -25.65
C ASP A 509 -9.40 -39.50 -26.18
N LYS A 510 -8.84 -38.64 -25.31
CA LYS A 510 -7.66 -37.82 -25.62
C LYS A 510 -6.37 -38.62 -25.80
N LYS A 511 -6.27 -39.85 -25.25
CA LYS A 511 -5.07 -40.68 -25.41
C LYS A 511 -5.06 -41.37 -26.77
N LYS A 512 -6.23 -41.80 -27.25
CA LYS A 512 -6.37 -42.45 -28.56
C LYS A 512 -6.69 -41.47 -29.69
N ASN A 513 -6.92 -40.19 -29.37
CA ASN A 513 -7.36 -39.15 -30.30
C ASN A 513 -8.60 -39.60 -31.11
N ASN A 514 -9.63 -40.08 -30.41
CA ASN A 514 -10.86 -40.59 -30.99
C ASN A 514 -12.08 -40.07 -30.22
N ILE A 515 -13.18 -39.82 -30.93
CA ILE A 515 -14.49 -39.50 -30.35
C ILE A 515 -15.42 -40.68 -30.62
N THR A 516 -16.13 -41.14 -29.60
CA THR A 516 -17.19 -42.14 -29.74
C THR A 516 -18.55 -41.51 -29.46
N LEU A 517 -19.44 -41.59 -30.44
CA LEU A 517 -20.83 -41.16 -30.36
C LEU A 517 -21.73 -42.39 -30.19
N ILE A 518 -22.33 -42.55 -29.01
CA ILE A 518 -23.29 -43.65 -28.78
C ILE A 518 -24.70 -43.07 -28.93
N LYS A 519 -25.36 -43.48 -30.00
CA LYS A 519 -26.73 -43.10 -30.32
C LYS A 519 -27.67 -44.12 -29.71
N VAL A 520 -28.55 -43.70 -28.80
CA VAL A 520 -29.53 -44.60 -28.17
C VAL A 520 -30.93 -44.28 -28.69
N GLY A 521 -31.54 -45.20 -29.46
CA GLY A 521 -32.90 -45.05 -29.97
C GLY A 521 -33.84 -46.10 -29.37
N ILE A 522 -35.05 -45.68 -28.96
CA ILE A 522 -36.17 -46.60 -28.74
C ILE A 522 -37.24 -46.30 -29.78
N THR A 523 -37.58 -47.24 -30.65
CA THR A 523 -38.53 -47.02 -31.75
C THR A 523 -39.51 -48.17 -31.90
N SER A 524 -40.78 -47.89 -32.23
CA SER A 524 -41.73 -48.94 -32.60
C SER A 524 -41.29 -49.65 -33.89
N LEU A 525 -41.55 -50.96 -33.99
CA LEU A 525 -41.16 -51.80 -35.13
C LEU A 525 -41.53 -51.17 -36.49
N ASP A 526 -42.72 -50.56 -36.55
CA ASP A 526 -43.28 -49.96 -37.76
C ASP A 526 -42.55 -48.70 -38.25
N SER A 527 -41.63 -48.13 -37.47
CA SER A 527 -40.92 -46.89 -37.80
C SER A 527 -39.40 -47.02 -37.77
N LEU A 528 -38.89 -48.23 -37.53
CA LEU A 528 -37.47 -48.51 -37.31
C LEU A 528 -36.58 -48.08 -38.49
N GLN A 529 -36.91 -48.53 -39.71
CA GLN A 529 -36.07 -48.27 -40.90
C GLN A 529 -35.93 -46.78 -41.24
N ILE A 530 -37.02 -46.02 -41.10
CA ILE A 530 -37.03 -44.58 -41.41
C ILE A 530 -36.20 -43.83 -40.36
N VAL A 531 -36.40 -44.14 -39.07
CA VAL A 531 -35.70 -43.48 -37.97
C VAL A 531 -34.21 -43.85 -37.92
N GLU A 532 -33.84 -45.08 -38.28
CA GLU A 532 -32.44 -45.47 -38.41
C GLU A 532 -31.74 -44.64 -39.49
N THR A 533 -32.33 -44.55 -40.68
CA THR A 533 -31.76 -43.85 -41.83
C THR A 533 -31.62 -42.34 -41.61
N GLU A 534 -32.68 -41.68 -41.13
CA GLU A 534 -32.66 -40.23 -40.91
C GLU A 534 -31.69 -39.83 -39.80
N LYS A 535 -31.69 -40.59 -38.70
CA LYS A 535 -30.76 -40.29 -37.61
C LYS A 535 -29.32 -40.60 -38.02
N LEU A 536 -29.05 -41.69 -38.75
CA LEU A 536 -27.67 -42.02 -39.17
C LEU A 536 -27.05 -40.88 -40.00
N ARG A 537 -27.78 -40.33 -40.99
CA ARG A 537 -27.35 -39.15 -41.75
C ARG A 537 -27.05 -37.93 -40.86
N LYS A 538 -27.83 -37.72 -39.80
CA LYS A 538 -27.60 -36.62 -38.86
C LYS A 538 -26.31 -36.82 -38.06
N TYR A 539 -26.01 -38.04 -37.60
CA TYR A 539 -24.78 -38.31 -36.86
C TYR A 539 -23.56 -38.36 -37.78
N ASP A 540 -23.69 -38.73 -39.05
CA ASP A 540 -22.59 -38.66 -40.02
C ASP A 540 -22.13 -37.22 -40.24
N LEU A 541 -23.09 -36.29 -40.37
CA LEU A 541 -22.79 -34.85 -40.46
C LEU A 541 -22.13 -34.34 -39.17
N LEU A 542 -22.66 -34.72 -38.01
CA LEU A 542 -22.11 -34.34 -36.72
C LEU A 542 -20.69 -34.91 -36.52
N ALA A 543 -20.45 -36.15 -36.93
CA ALA A 543 -19.15 -36.79 -36.86
C ALA A 543 -18.13 -36.10 -37.77
N HIS A 544 -18.55 -35.68 -38.97
CA HIS A 544 -17.71 -34.90 -39.87
C HIS A 544 -17.31 -33.54 -39.27
N GLU A 545 -18.27 -32.78 -38.73
CA GLU A 545 -17.99 -31.50 -38.06
C GLU A 545 -17.06 -31.67 -36.85
N LEU A 546 -17.30 -32.69 -36.02
CA LEU A 546 -16.48 -32.96 -34.84
C LEU A 546 -15.06 -33.42 -35.22
N GLY A 547 -14.91 -34.23 -36.26
CA GLY A 547 -13.61 -34.64 -36.79
C GLY A 547 -12.79 -33.44 -37.27
N LEU A 548 -13.44 -32.44 -37.88
CA LEU A 548 -12.79 -31.19 -38.31
C LEU A 548 -12.40 -30.29 -37.13
N ILE A 549 -13.28 -30.12 -36.14
CA ILE A 549 -13.06 -29.25 -34.99
C ILE A 549 -11.95 -29.79 -34.09
N TYR A 550 -11.99 -31.10 -33.79
CA TYR A 550 -11.10 -31.74 -32.82
C TYR A 550 -9.89 -32.42 -33.46
N LYS A 551 -9.83 -32.52 -34.80
CA LYS A 551 -8.76 -33.19 -35.56
C LYS A 551 -8.50 -34.62 -35.09
N CYS A 552 -9.57 -35.37 -34.87
CA CYS A 552 -9.57 -36.73 -34.37
C CYS A 552 -10.51 -37.62 -35.21
N SER A 553 -10.33 -38.95 -35.13
CA SER A 553 -11.30 -39.87 -35.71
C SER A 553 -12.60 -39.82 -34.91
N VAL A 554 -13.72 -40.09 -35.57
CA VAL A 554 -15.03 -40.16 -34.91
C VAL A 554 -15.68 -41.49 -35.28
N GLU A 555 -16.11 -42.23 -34.26
CA GLU A 555 -16.80 -43.52 -34.36
C GLU A 555 -18.23 -43.38 -33.86
N ILE A 556 -19.20 -43.87 -34.64
CA ILE A 556 -20.61 -43.85 -34.28
C ILE A 556 -21.04 -45.27 -33.94
N ILE A 557 -21.55 -45.48 -32.73
CA ILE A 557 -22.11 -46.75 -32.27
C ILE A 557 -23.63 -46.60 -32.15
N PRO A 558 -24.42 -47.18 -33.07
CA PRO A 558 -25.86 -47.21 -32.95
C PRO A 558 -26.28 -48.27 -31.94
N TYR A 559 -27.10 -47.88 -30.97
CA TYR A 559 -27.79 -48.80 -30.05
C TYR A 559 -29.29 -48.56 -30.16
N VAL A 560 -30.01 -49.53 -30.73
CA VAL A 560 -31.46 -49.44 -30.96
C VAL A 560 -32.15 -50.53 -30.16
N MET A 561 -33.12 -50.14 -29.34
CA MET A 561 -34.04 -51.02 -28.60
C MET A 561 -35.45 -50.87 -29.17
#